data_AF-A0A961MFI5-F1
#
_entry.id   AF-A0A961MFI5-F1
#
_cell.length_a   1.000
_cell.length_b   1.000
_cell.length_c   1.000
_cell.angle_alpha   90.00
_cell.angle_beta   90.00
_cell.angle_gamma   90.00
#
_symmetry.space_group_name_H-M   'P 1'
#
loop_
_entity.id
_entity.type
_entity.pdbx_description
1 polymer ?
#
loop_
_entity_poly.entity_id
_entity_poly.type
_entity_poly.pdbx_seq_one_letter_code
_entity_poly.pdbx_strand_id
1 'polypeptide(L)'
;LSTSTDQRARFAAAGWHVLGVDGHAPDEIADAITAARADPRPSLIACRTIIGRGAPTKQGGHDVHGAPLGPEEIARARAALDWPHPPFVIPPDIRADWAAAARR
;
A
#
# COMPACT_ATOMS: atom_id res chain seq x y z
N LEU A 1 -12.09 -17.28 -4.13
CA LEU A 1 -13.45 -16.89 -3.72
C LEU A 1 -13.59 -15.39 -3.97
N SER A 2 -14.52 -14.93 -4.82
CA SER A 2 -14.87 -13.51 -4.94
C SER A 2 -16.14 -13.24 -4.13
N THR A 3 -16.19 -12.14 -3.39
CA THR A 3 -17.36 -11.75 -2.57
C THR A 3 -17.59 -10.25 -2.69
N SER A 4 -18.85 -9.83 -2.68
CA SER A 4 -19.28 -8.43 -2.62
C SER A 4 -19.63 -7.96 -1.20
N THR A 5 -19.24 -8.72 -0.18
CA THR A 5 -19.49 -8.38 1.23
C THR A 5 -18.92 -7.00 1.58
N ASP A 6 -19.73 -6.17 2.23
CA ASP A 6 -19.24 -4.97 2.90
C ASP A 6 -18.38 -5.38 4.11
N GLN A 7 -17.06 -5.41 3.89
CA GLN A 7 -16.13 -5.79 4.95
C GLN A 7 -16.16 -4.79 6.11
N ARG A 8 -16.37 -3.49 5.85
CA ARG A 8 -16.40 -2.49 6.92
C ARG A 8 -17.60 -2.74 7.84
N ALA A 9 -18.78 -2.97 7.26
CA ALA A 9 -19.99 -3.30 8.01
C ALA A 9 -19.83 -4.63 8.79
N ARG A 10 -19.24 -5.66 8.18
CA ARG A 10 -19.01 -6.96 8.83
C ARG A 10 -18.12 -6.84 10.07
N PHE A 11 -17.04 -6.07 10.00
CA PHE A 11 -16.14 -5.86 11.14
C PHE A 11 -16.76 -4.95 12.20
N ALA A 12 -17.49 -3.89 11.79
CA ALA A 12 -18.21 -3.03 12.73
C ALA A 12 -19.28 -3.81 13.52
N ALA A 13 -20.03 -4.70 12.86
CA ALA A 13 -21.00 -5.58 13.51
C ALA A 13 -20.35 -6.56 14.51
N ALA A 14 -19.08 -6.94 14.28
CA ALA A 14 -18.28 -7.74 15.20
C ALA A 14 -17.64 -6.92 16.35
N GLY A 15 -17.98 -5.64 16.48
CA GLY A 15 -17.50 -4.76 17.55
C GLY A 15 -16.10 -4.19 17.33
N TRP A 16 -15.58 -4.22 16.10
CA TRP A 16 -14.27 -3.63 15.79
C TRP A 16 -14.37 -2.11 15.63
N HIS A 17 -13.27 -1.42 15.92
CA HIS A 17 -13.05 -0.06 15.47
C HIS A 17 -12.71 -0.08 13.97
N VAL A 18 -13.49 0.60 13.14
CA VAL A 18 -13.33 0.57 11.67
C VAL A 18 -13.02 1.96 11.15
N LEU A 19 -11.90 2.09 10.46
CA LEU A 19 -11.42 3.30 9.81
C LEU A 19 -11.30 3.08 8.30
N GLY A 20 -11.30 4.16 7.52
CA GLY A 20 -11.05 4.11 6.07
C GLY A 20 -10.18 5.28 5.64
N VAL A 21 -9.20 5.00 4.77
CA VAL A 21 -8.20 5.97 4.30
C VAL A 21 -7.91 5.77 2.82
N ASP A 22 -7.38 6.79 2.16
CA ASP A 22 -6.62 6.60 0.93
C ASP A 22 -5.28 5.91 1.28
N GLY A 23 -5.09 4.69 0.76
CA GLY A 23 -3.87 3.92 0.97
C GLY A 23 -2.63 4.47 0.25
N HIS A 24 -2.79 5.59 -0.47
CA HIS A 24 -1.71 6.32 -1.13
C HIS A 24 -1.41 7.68 -0.48
N ALA A 25 -2.08 8.02 0.62
CA ALA A 25 -1.86 9.23 1.42
C ALA A 25 -1.16 8.85 2.74
N PRO A 26 0.17 9.06 2.87
CA PRO A 26 0.92 8.64 4.06
C PRO A 26 0.40 9.26 5.35
N ASP A 27 -0.05 10.51 5.31
CA ASP A 27 -0.55 11.23 6.50
C ASP A 27 -1.87 10.62 7.00
N GLU A 28 -2.82 10.30 6.10
CA GLU A 28 -4.07 9.63 6.48
C GLU A 28 -3.81 8.25 7.12
N ILE A 29 -2.82 7.52 6.59
CA ILE A 29 -2.42 6.22 7.15
C ILE A 29 -1.83 6.40 8.56
N ALA A 30 -0.96 7.39 8.76
CA ALA A 30 -0.34 7.67 10.06
C ALA A 30 -1.39 8.08 11.11
N ASP A 31 -2.34 8.94 10.73
CA ASP A 31 -3.43 9.37 11.58
C ASP A 31 -4.37 8.21 11.95
N ALA A 32 -4.71 7.36 10.99
CA ALA A 32 -5.54 6.18 11.23
C ALA A 32 -4.86 5.16 12.14
N ILE A 33 -3.54 4.94 11.98
CA ILE A 33 -2.77 4.09 12.90
C ILE A 33 -2.75 4.69 14.31
N THR A 34 -2.59 6.00 14.44
CA THR A 34 -2.61 6.69 15.74
C THR A 34 -3.96 6.54 16.43
N ALA A 35 -5.05 6.77 15.71
CA ALA A 35 -6.41 6.56 16.20
C ALA A 35 -6.67 5.08 16.58
N ALA A 36 -6.23 4.14 15.75
CA ALA A 36 -6.37 2.71 16.03
C ALA A 36 -5.62 2.27 17.30
N ARG A 37 -4.45 2.86 17.60
CA ARG A 37 -3.68 2.57 18.82
C ARG A 37 -4.32 3.16 20.09
N ALA A 38 -5.15 4.18 19.96
CA ALA A 38 -5.84 4.82 21.08
C ALA A 38 -7.19 4.14 21.42
N ASP A 39 -7.72 3.31 20.51
CA ASP A 39 -8.99 2.61 20.73
C ASP A 39 -8.78 1.31 21.51
N PRO A 40 -9.61 1.01 22.53
CA PRO A 40 -9.51 -0.23 23.29
C PRO A 40 -9.98 -1.48 22.52
N ARG A 41 -10.65 -1.33 21.37
CA ARG A 41 -11.15 -2.44 20.52
C ARG A 41 -10.08 -2.87 19.51
N PRO A 42 -10.17 -4.09 18.95
CA PRO A 42 -9.41 -4.40 17.74
C PRO A 42 -9.83 -3.47 16.58
N SER A 43 -8.86 -3.10 15.75
CA SER A 43 -9.06 -2.13 14.66
C SER A 43 -8.90 -2.73 13.26
N LEU A 44 -9.80 -2.36 12.33
CA LEU A 44 -9.67 -2.56 10.89
C LEU A 44 -9.46 -1.19 10.22
N ILE A 45 -8.32 -0.98 9.58
CA ILE A 45 -8.09 0.19 8.72
C ILE A 45 -8.26 -0.25 7.26
N ALA A 46 -9.37 0.15 6.63
CA ALA A 46 -9.69 -0.19 5.26
C ALA A 46 -9.02 0.79 4.28
N CYS A 47 -7.75 0.53 3.98
CA CYS A 47 -6.94 1.30 3.02
C CYS A 47 -7.38 1.03 1.57
N ARG A 48 -7.83 2.06 0.86
CA ARG A 48 -8.13 1.95 -0.57
C ARG A 48 -6.85 2.12 -1.38
N THR A 49 -6.47 1.11 -2.16
CA THR A 49 -5.26 1.15 -3.00
C THR A 49 -5.59 0.86 -4.47
N ILE A 50 -4.58 1.03 -5.33
CA ILE A 50 -4.60 0.62 -6.73
C ILE A 50 -3.56 -0.49 -6.84
N ILE A 51 -3.98 -1.71 -7.18
CA ILE A 51 -3.06 -2.83 -7.35
C ILE A 51 -2.05 -2.50 -8.46
N GLY A 52 -0.76 -2.73 -8.23
CA GLY A 52 0.27 -2.42 -9.21
C GLY A 52 0.44 -0.92 -9.53
N ARG A 53 0.01 -0.01 -8.64
CA ARG A 53 0.19 1.45 -8.82
C ARG A 53 1.60 1.78 -9.31
N GLY A 54 1.68 2.58 -10.37
CA GLY A 54 2.93 2.98 -11.01
C GLY A 54 3.29 2.15 -12.25
N ALA A 55 2.66 0.99 -12.46
CA ALA A 55 2.75 0.23 -13.71
C ALA A 55 1.71 0.78 -14.72
N PRO A 56 2.09 1.65 -15.69
CA PRO A 56 1.12 2.49 -16.40
C PRO A 56 0.10 1.71 -17.22
N THR A 57 0.45 0.53 -17.74
CA THR A 57 -0.46 -0.28 -18.55
C THR A 57 -1.11 -1.42 -17.78
N LYS A 58 -0.62 -1.72 -16.56
CA LYS A 58 -1.08 -2.88 -15.76
C LYS A 58 -1.72 -2.53 -14.41
N GLN A 59 -1.53 -1.31 -13.91
CA GLN A 59 -2.13 -0.90 -12.63
C GLN A 59 -3.66 -1.02 -12.67
N GLY A 60 -4.27 -1.48 -11.59
CA GLY A 60 -5.72 -1.74 -11.52
C GLY A 60 -6.18 -3.02 -12.23
N GLY A 61 -5.32 -3.68 -12.99
CA GLY A 61 -5.62 -4.94 -13.69
C GLY A 61 -5.35 -6.19 -12.85
N HIS A 62 -5.88 -7.33 -13.28
CA HIS A 62 -5.60 -8.62 -12.64
C HIS A 62 -4.24 -9.20 -13.04
N ASP A 63 -3.71 -8.83 -14.21
CA ASP A 63 -2.42 -9.34 -14.73
C ASP A 63 -1.22 -8.99 -13.84
N VAL A 64 -1.31 -7.92 -13.04
CA VAL A 64 -0.25 -7.55 -12.08
C VAL A 64 -0.32 -8.34 -10.77
N HIS A 65 -1.38 -9.13 -10.54
CA HIS A 65 -1.54 -9.89 -9.30
C HIS A 65 -0.60 -11.09 -9.22
N GLY A 66 -0.51 -11.88 -10.30
CA GLY A 66 0.09 -13.21 -10.27
C GLY A 66 1.29 -13.41 -11.20
N ALA A 67 1.68 -12.38 -11.96
CA ALA A 67 2.75 -12.49 -12.95
C ALA A 67 3.74 -11.33 -12.85
N PRO A 68 5.02 -11.56 -13.19
CA PRO A 68 5.99 -10.47 -13.33
C PRO A 68 5.52 -9.42 -14.35
N LEU A 69 5.89 -8.15 -14.13
CA LEU A 69 5.53 -7.06 -15.03
C LEU A 69 6.08 -7.23 -16.45
N GLY A 70 7.27 -7.82 -16.57
CA GLY A 70 8.02 -7.90 -17.82
C GLY A 70 8.90 -6.67 -18.07
N PRO A 71 9.96 -6.79 -18.89
CA PRO A 71 11.00 -5.76 -19.03
C PRO A 71 10.45 -4.42 -19.52
N GLU A 72 9.51 -4.42 -20.46
CA GLU A 72 8.91 -3.20 -20.99
C GLU A 72 8.09 -2.43 -19.95
N GLU A 73 7.25 -3.14 -19.19
CA GLU A 73 6.42 -2.51 -18.17
C GLU A 73 7.27 -2.05 -16.98
N ILE A 74 8.35 -2.76 -16.66
CA ILE A 74 9.33 -2.29 -15.67
C ILE A 74 9.96 -0.97 -16.12
N ALA A 75 10.36 -0.84 -17.39
CA ALA A 75 10.93 0.41 -17.90
C ALA A 75 9.92 1.57 -17.83
N ARG A 76 8.66 1.32 -18.21
CA ARG A 76 7.58 2.31 -18.10
C ARG A 76 7.29 2.70 -16.66
N ALA A 77 7.25 1.74 -15.74
CA ALA A 77 7.02 2.00 -14.32
C ALA A 77 8.14 2.84 -13.71
N ARG A 78 9.40 2.55 -14.06
CA ARG A 78 10.55 3.37 -13.63
C ARG A 78 10.43 4.80 -14.12
N ALA A 79 10.08 5.02 -15.37
CA ALA A 79 9.88 6.37 -15.91
C ALA A 79 8.70 7.09 -15.23
N ALA A 80 7.57 6.40 -15.03
CA ALA A 80 6.37 6.99 -14.41
C ALA A 80 6.56 7.35 -12.92
N LEU A 81 7.44 6.63 -12.23
CA LEU A 81 7.77 6.85 -10.81
C LEU A 81 9.02 7.72 -10.61
N ASP A 82 9.60 8.26 -11.68
CA ASP A 82 10.86 8.98 -11.66
C ASP A 82 11.98 8.21 -10.92
N TRP A 83 12.11 6.93 -11.26
CA TRP A 83 13.08 6.01 -10.66
C TRP A 83 14.23 5.69 -11.62
N PRO A 84 15.33 6.47 -11.61
CA PRO A 84 16.43 6.31 -12.56
C PRO A 84 17.40 5.18 -12.20
N HIS A 85 17.20 4.48 -11.07
CA HIS A 85 18.16 3.49 -10.60
C HIS A 85 18.00 2.14 -11.30
N PRO A 86 19.10 1.38 -11.52
CA PRO A 86 19.06 0.03 -12.08
C PRO A 86 18.34 -1.01 -11.20
N PRO A 87 18.13 -2.25 -11.68
CA PRO A 87 17.66 -3.36 -10.86
C PRO A 87 18.54 -3.56 -9.62
N PHE A 88 17.92 -3.72 -8.45
CA PHE A 88 18.58 -3.97 -7.16
C PHE A 88 19.53 -2.87 -6.66
N VAL A 89 19.50 -1.68 -7.27
CA VAL A 89 20.23 -0.50 -6.78
C VAL A 89 19.29 0.37 -5.97
N ILE A 90 19.59 0.54 -4.68
CA ILE A 90 18.87 1.42 -3.77
C ILE A 90 19.77 2.61 -3.43
N PRO A 91 19.28 3.86 -3.59
CA PRO A 91 20.01 5.07 -3.20
C PRO A 91 20.50 5.03 -1.75
N PRO A 92 21.72 5.52 -1.45
CA PRO A 92 22.28 5.47 -0.09
C PRO A 92 21.46 6.20 0.97
N ASP A 93 20.85 7.32 0.61
CA ASP A 93 19.95 8.12 1.42
C ASP A 93 18.67 7.34 1.78
N ILE A 94 17.99 6.77 0.79
CA ILE A 94 16.81 5.91 1.02
C ILE A 94 17.19 4.74 1.93
N ARG A 95 18.33 4.08 1.67
CA ARG A 95 18.82 2.98 2.53
C ARG A 95 19.09 3.45 3.96
N ALA A 96 19.66 4.64 4.14
CA ALA A 96 19.96 5.21 5.45
C ALA A 96 18.69 5.51 6.24
N ASP A 97 17.65 6.05 5.60
CA ASP A 97 16.35 6.32 6.23
C ASP A 97 15.71 5.05 6.77
N TRP A 98 15.69 3.98 5.97
CA TRP A 98 15.20 2.67 6.40
C TRP A 98 16.04 2.06 7.52
N ALA A 99 17.37 2.19 7.45
CA ALA A 99 18.26 1.71 8.52
C ALA A 99 18.04 2.49 9.83
N ALA A 100 17.71 3.77 9.77
CA ALA A 100 17.38 4.58 10.95
C ALA A 100 16.07 4.11 11.60
N ALA A 101 15.03 3.87 10.80
CA ALA A 101 13.75 3.37 11.29
C ALA A 101 13.86 1.99 11.98
N ALA A 102 14.81 1.14 11.56
CA ALA A 102 15.02 -0.19 12.11
C ALA A 102 15.76 -0.23 13.46
N ARG A 103 16.42 0.86 13.88
CA ARG A 103 17.16 0.93 15.16
C ARG A 103 16.26 1.19 16.38
N ARG A 104 14.94 0.97 16.25
CA ARG A 104 13.95 1.14 17.31
C ARG A 104 14.22 0.22 18.50
#